data_AF-A0A936B5C3-F1
#
_entry.id   AF-A0A936B5C3-F1
#
_cell.length_a   1.000
_cell.length_b   1.000
_cell.length_c   1.000
_cell.angle_alpha   90.00
_cell.angle_beta   90.00
_cell.angle_gamma   90.00
#
_symmetry.space_group_name_H-M   'P 1'
#
loop_
_entity.id
_entity.type
_entity.pdbx_description
1 polymer ?
#
loop_
_entity_poly.entity_id
_entity_poly.type
_entity_poly.pdbx_seq_one_letter_code
_entity_poly.pdbx_strand_id
1 'polypeptide(L)'
;MKKRYIILLFVALLILQSAGVLLPSPVRPYIQLPGEVYPGTSVTNTFVASLVAYLIVILIAVFAKARQRTADEVPTGFYNFLEMIVEGAYGFSENIAGSKKVKDFFPFFMTYILFILVSNWMGLLPGWIVLAFGKTNPTLRPKKRSKRLKHALNHSKRQAKLMG
;
A
#
# COMPACT_ATOMS: atom_id res chain seq x y z
N MET A 1 21.43 21.06 -4.52
CA MET A 1 20.12 21.42 -5.13
C MET A 1 19.28 22.20 -4.14
N LYS A 2 18.65 23.31 -4.52
CA LYS A 2 17.87 24.14 -3.58
C LYS A 2 16.64 23.35 -3.11
N LYS A 3 16.35 23.34 -1.80
CA LYS A 3 15.25 22.56 -1.16
C LYS A 3 13.90 22.68 -1.88
N ARG A 4 13.63 23.85 -2.49
CA ARG A 4 12.47 24.15 -3.35
C ARG A 4 12.29 23.20 -4.56
N TYR A 5 13.36 22.75 -5.21
CA TYR A 5 13.25 21.84 -6.36
C TYR A 5 12.91 20.40 -5.96
N ILE A 6 13.31 20.00 -4.75
CA ILE A 6 12.97 18.67 -4.20
C ILE A 6 11.46 18.60 -3.90
N ILE A 7 10.89 19.68 -3.35
CA ILE A 7 9.46 19.78 -3.08
C ILE A 7 8.67 19.78 -4.39
N LEU A 8 9.09 20.58 -5.39
CA LEU A 8 8.43 20.61 -6.69
C LEU A 8 8.48 19.26 -7.42
N LEU A 9 9.60 18.54 -7.33
CA LEU A 9 9.73 17.21 -7.91
C LEU A 9 8.83 16.19 -7.22
N PHE A 10 8.71 16.24 -5.88
CA PHE A 10 7.80 15.39 -5.14
C PHE A 10 6.32 15.67 -5.49
N VAL A 11 5.94 16.95 -5.57
CA VAL A 11 4.58 17.36 -5.96
C VAL A 11 4.28 16.99 -7.42
N ALA A 12 5.22 17.20 -8.34
CA ALA A 12 5.07 16.78 -9.73
C ALA A 12 4.93 15.26 -9.86
N LEU A 13 5.66 14.49 -9.04
CA LEU A 13 5.55 13.03 -9.00
C LEU A 13 4.20 12.60 -8.40
N LEU A 14 3.68 13.28 -7.37
CA LEU A 14 2.33 13.04 -6.86
C LEU A 14 1.24 13.32 -7.91
N ILE A 15 1.37 14.41 -8.67
CA ILE A 15 0.44 14.77 -9.75
C ILE A 15 0.53 13.79 -10.92
N LEU A 16 1.73 13.35 -11.28
CA LEU A 16 1.94 12.38 -12.36
C LEU A 16 1.31 11.01 -12.01
N GLN A 17 1.39 10.62 -10.73
CA GLN A 17 0.79 9.38 -10.23
C GLN A 17 -0.74 9.47 -10.14
N SER A 18 -1.30 10.65 -9.85
CA SER A 18 -2.75 10.88 -9.87
C SER A 18 -3.31 11.11 -11.28
N ALA A 19 -2.51 11.60 -12.23
CA ALA A 19 -2.90 11.72 -13.64
C ALA A 19 -3.14 10.35 -14.31
N GLY A 20 -2.53 9.27 -13.80
CA GLY A 20 -2.86 7.90 -14.19
C GLY A 20 -4.30 7.47 -13.88
N VAL A 21 -5.01 8.22 -13.03
CA VAL A 21 -6.43 8.03 -12.68
C VAL A 21 -7.38 8.67 -13.72
N LEU A 22 -6.90 9.61 -14.54
CA LEU A 22 -7.72 10.29 -15.56
C LEU A 22 -8.06 9.40 -16.77
N LEU A 23 -7.28 8.35 -17.00
CA LEU A 23 -7.72 7.25 -17.86
C LEU A 23 -8.55 6.33 -16.97
N PRO A 24 -9.87 6.15 -17.21
CA PRO A 24 -10.64 5.16 -16.48
C PRO A 24 -10.08 3.79 -16.86
N SER A 25 -9.09 3.33 -16.11
CA SER A 25 -8.72 1.92 -16.13
C SER A 25 -10.00 1.15 -15.84
N PRO A 26 -10.38 0.15 -16.65
CA PRO A 26 -11.57 -0.65 -16.39
C PRO A 26 -11.49 -1.12 -14.93
N VAL A 27 -12.59 -1.03 -14.19
CA VAL A 27 -12.67 -1.51 -12.80
C VAL A 27 -12.18 -2.95 -12.84
N ARG A 28 -10.92 -3.16 -12.44
CA ARG A 28 -10.34 -4.49 -12.46
C ARG A 28 -11.08 -5.22 -11.35
N PRO A 29 -11.71 -6.38 -11.63
CA PRO A 29 -12.25 -7.19 -10.56
C PRO A 29 -11.15 -7.37 -9.52
N TYR A 30 -11.42 -6.96 -8.28
CA TYR A 30 -10.49 -7.11 -7.17
C TYR A 30 -10.34 -8.61 -6.91
N ILE A 31 -9.38 -9.23 -7.61
CA ILE A 31 -8.96 -10.58 -7.31
C ILE A 31 -8.29 -10.48 -5.95
N GLN A 32 -8.98 -10.90 -4.90
CA GLN A 32 -8.37 -11.09 -3.59
C GLN A 32 -7.43 -12.28 -3.72
N LEU A 33 -6.19 -12.03 -4.14
CA LEU A 33 -5.17 -13.06 -4.10
C LEU A 33 -4.84 -13.30 -2.62
N PRO A 34 -4.90 -14.55 -2.12
CA PRO A 34 -4.41 -14.85 -0.79
C PRO A 34 -2.96 -14.40 -0.70
N GLY A 35 -2.59 -13.81 0.44
CA GLY A 35 -1.24 -13.30 0.66
C GLY A 35 -0.22 -14.41 0.41
N GLU A 36 0.71 -14.18 -0.51
CA GLU A 36 1.75 -15.15 -0.82
C GLU A 36 2.63 -15.36 0.41
N VAL A 37 2.89 -16.63 0.74
CA VAL A 37 3.69 -17.03 1.89
C VAL A 37 5.15 -17.12 1.46
N TYR A 38 6.07 -16.55 2.24
CA TYR A 38 7.50 -16.66 1.95
C TYR A 38 7.97 -18.12 2.06
N PRO A 39 8.79 -18.63 1.11
CA PRO A 39 9.26 -20.01 1.11
C PRO A 39 9.93 -20.38 2.45
N GLY A 40 9.46 -21.46 3.08
CA GLY A 40 10.01 -21.95 4.35
C GLY A 40 9.50 -21.25 5.61
N THR A 41 8.53 -20.35 5.51
CA THR A 41 7.89 -19.69 6.66
C THR A 41 6.37 -19.76 6.57
N SER A 42 5.66 -19.39 7.63
CA SER A 42 4.20 -19.16 7.61
C SER A 42 3.84 -17.67 7.46
N VAL A 43 4.82 -16.83 7.11
CA VAL A 43 4.65 -15.37 7.05
C VAL A 43 4.17 -14.98 5.66
N THR A 44 3.07 -14.24 5.59
CA THR A 44 2.54 -13.71 4.34
C THR A 44 3.19 -12.38 3.98
N ASN A 45 3.32 -12.11 2.69
CA ASN A 45 3.72 -10.80 2.19
C ASN A 45 2.82 -9.68 2.75
N THR A 46 1.51 -9.91 2.84
CA THR A 46 0.56 -8.95 3.44
C THR A 46 0.88 -8.62 4.90
N PHE A 47 1.41 -9.58 5.67
CA PHE A 47 1.83 -9.34 7.05
C PHE A 47 3.10 -8.50 7.12
N VAL A 48 4.11 -8.78 6.30
CA VAL A 48 5.33 -7.94 6.23
C VAL A 48 4.97 -6.53 5.75
N ALA A 49 4.05 -6.45 4.79
CA ALA A 49 3.53 -5.21 4.26
C ALA A 49 2.91 -4.30 5.32
N SER A 50 2.04 -4.86 6.16
CA SER A 50 1.41 -4.11 7.24
C SER A 50 2.42 -3.69 8.31
N LEU A 51 3.41 -4.53 8.62
CA LEU A 51 4.50 -4.17 9.54
C LEU A 51 5.30 -2.96 9.04
N VAL A 52 5.66 -2.92 7.75
CA VAL A 52 6.37 -1.77 7.17
C VAL A 52 5.49 -0.52 7.23
N ALA A 53 4.19 -0.63 6.94
CA ALA A 53 3.27 0.50 7.06
C ALA A 53 3.22 1.04 8.50
N TYR A 54 3.14 0.16 9.51
CA TYR A 54 3.21 0.55 10.92
C TYR A 54 4.54 1.24 11.26
N LEU A 55 5.68 0.72 10.79
CA LEU A 55 6.98 1.35 11.01
C LEU A 55 7.03 2.77 10.44
N ILE A 56 6.49 2.99 9.24
CA ILE A 56 6.43 4.33 8.62
C ILE A 56 5.54 5.27 9.45
N VAL A 57 4.37 4.81 9.90
CA VAL A 57 3.48 5.62 10.75
C VAL A 57 4.16 6.00 12.07
N ILE A 58 4.84 5.05 12.72
CA ILE A 58 5.61 5.32 13.95
C ILE A 58 6.71 6.34 13.68
N LEU A 59 7.44 6.21 12.57
CA LEU A 59 8.48 7.14 12.18
C LEU A 59 7.92 8.56 12.00
N ILE A 60 6.78 8.71 11.30
CA ILE A 60 6.10 10.00 11.13
C ILE A 60 5.70 10.58 12.49
N ALA A 61 5.14 9.77 13.39
CA ALA A 61 4.75 10.21 14.73
C ALA A 61 5.96 10.67 15.57
N VAL A 62 7.07 9.94 15.52
CA VAL A 62 8.32 10.31 16.21
C VAL A 62 8.90 11.61 15.64
N PHE A 63 8.91 11.77 14.31
CA PHE A 63 9.36 13.02 13.69
C PHE A 63 8.46 14.21 14.02
N ALA A 64 7.14 14.00 14.04
CA ALA A 64 6.20 15.04 14.46
C ALA A 64 6.46 15.48 15.91
N LYS A 65 6.71 14.52 16.82
CA LYS A 65 7.05 14.80 18.22
C LYS A 65 8.41 15.49 18.37
N ALA A 66 9.44 14.98 17.70
CA ALA A 66 10.80 15.53 17.75
C ALA A 66 10.91 16.94 17.14
N ARG A 67 9.95 17.30 16.28
CA ARG A 67 9.88 18.62 15.63
C ARG A 67 8.97 19.62 16.36
N GLN A 68 8.38 19.25 17.51
CA GLN A 68 7.80 20.23 18.43
C GLN A 68 8.94 21.10 18.99
N ARG A 69 9.33 22.13 18.23
CA ARG A 69 10.32 23.12 18.66
C ARG A 69 9.63 24.29 19.32
N THR A 70 10.36 24.81 20.30
CA THR A 70 10.09 25.95 21.18
C THR A 70 9.31 27.06 20.50
N ALA A 71 8.32 27.60 21.20
CA ALA A 71 7.32 28.58 20.72
C ALA A 71 7.85 29.89 20.10
N ASP A 72 9.16 30.08 19.98
CA ASP A 72 9.83 31.31 19.52
C ASP A 72 10.34 31.26 18.06
N GLU A 73 10.23 30.13 17.35
CA GLU A 73 10.57 30.08 15.92
C GLU A 73 9.31 30.31 15.06
N VAL A 74 9.26 31.43 14.33
CA VAL A 74 8.19 31.73 13.36
C VAL A 74 8.05 30.55 12.38
N PRO A 75 6.89 29.85 12.33
CA PRO A 75 6.74 28.63 11.55
C PRO A 75 6.83 28.93 10.05
N THR A 76 7.94 28.53 9.42
CA THR A 76 8.13 28.77 7.98
C THR A 76 7.39 27.75 7.11
N GLY A 77 6.47 28.24 6.26
CA GLY A 77 6.01 27.58 5.03
C GLY A 77 5.30 26.23 5.20
N PHE A 78 6.01 25.13 4.90
CA PHE A 78 5.43 23.78 4.85
C PHE A 78 4.86 23.30 6.20
N TYR A 79 5.43 23.78 7.31
CA TYR A 79 4.90 23.46 8.63
C TYR A 79 3.52 24.08 8.86
N ASN A 80 3.30 25.34 8.46
CA ASN A 80 2.01 26.02 8.55
C ASN A 80 0.91 25.27 7.77
N PHE A 81 1.26 24.70 6.61
CA PHE A 81 0.33 23.86 5.85
C PHE A 81 -0.02 22.56 6.59
N LEU A 82 0.96 21.90 7.23
CA LEU A 82 0.71 20.70 8.02
C LEU A 82 -0.12 21.02 9.28
N GLU A 83 0.16 22.14 9.95
CA GLU A 83 -0.58 22.61 11.11
C GLU A 83 -2.04 22.87 10.75
N MET A 84 -2.30 23.57 9.64
CA MET A 84 -3.65 23.78 9.11
C MET A 84 -4.38 22.45 8.84
N ILE A 85 -3.71 21.44 8.28
CA ILE A 85 -4.32 20.11 8.06
C ILE A 85 -4.65 19.43 9.39
N VAL A 86 -3.72 19.43 10.34
CA VAL A 86 -3.89 18.78 11.64
C VAL A 86 -4.98 19.47 12.45
N GLU A 87 -5.05 20.79 12.42
CA GLU A 87 -6.09 21.59 13.08
C GLU A 87 -7.46 21.36 12.42
N GLY A 88 -7.53 21.31 11.09
CA GLY A 88 -8.75 20.92 10.37
C GLY A 88 -9.21 19.50 10.70
N ALA A 89 -8.27 18.55 10.79
CA ALA A 89 -8.56 17.18 11.21
C ALA A 89 -9.02 17.10 12.68
N TYR A 90 -8.50 17.97 13.55
CA TYR A 90 -8.91 18.07 14.94
C TYR A 90 -10.32 18.63 15.05
N GLY A 91 -10.65 19.69 14.33
CA GLY A 91 -12.01 20.25 14.29
C GLY A 91 -13.04 19.26 13.72
N PHE A 92 -12.66 18.48 12.69
CA PHE A 92 -13.50 17.39 12.18
C PHE A 92 -13.71 16.29 13.22
N SER A 93 -12.66 15.91 13.94
CA SER A 93 -12.73 14.93 15.03
C SER A 93 -13.60 15.43 16.18
N GLU A 94 -13.52 16.73 16.48
CA GLU A 94 -14.35 17.38 17.49
C GLU A 94 -15.83 17.36 17.11
N ASN A 95 -16.14 17.57 15.83
CA ASN A 95 -17.52 17.50 15.32
C ASN A 95 -18.13 16.09 15.51
N ILE A 96 -17.33 15.03 15.34
CA ILE A 96 -17.78 13.64 15.46
C ILE A 96 -17.84 13.18 16.93
N ALA A 97 -16.78 13.38 17.70
CA ALA A 97 -16.63 12.82 19.04
C ALA A 97 -17.09 13.77 20.16
N GLY A 98 -17.33 15.04 19.84
CA GLY A 98 -17.64 16.11 20.78
C GLY A 98 -16.41 16.63 21.53
N SER A 99 -16.46 17.91 21.93
CA SER A 99 -15.36 18.66 22.56
C SER A 99 -14.81 18.04 23.85
N LYS A 100 -15.60 17.21 24.55
CA LYS A 100 -15.17 16.55 25.79
C LYS A 100 -14.29 15.32 25.57
N LYS A 101 -14.43 14.63 24.43
CA LYS A 101 -13.74 13.36 24.14
C LYS A 101 -12.77 13.43 22.97
N VAL A 102 -12.75 14.55 22.24
CA VAL A 102 -11.84 14.74 21.10
C VAL A 102 -10.37 14.53 21.46
N LYS A 103 -9.91 14.95 22.65
CA LYS A 103 -8.50 14.78 23.06
C LYS A 103 -8.08 13.31 23.15
N ASP A 104 -8.99 12.43 23.57
CA ASP A 104 -8.74 10.99 23.67
C ASP A 104 -8.97 10.29 22.34
N PHE A 105 -9.93 10.77 21.54
CA PHE A 105 -10.30 10.18 20.25
C PHE A 105 -9.34 10.55 19.11
N PHE A 106 -8.86 11.79 19.09
CA PHE A 106 -8.05 12.36 18.02
C PHE A 106 -6.78 11.57 17.72
N PRO A 107 -5.99 11.09 18.71
CA PRO A 107 -4.82 10.27 18.43
C PRO A 107 -5.14 8.98 17.67
N PHE A 108 -6.24 8.30 18.01
CA PHE A 108 -6.68 7.10 17.29
C PHE A 108 -7.15 7.43 15.88
N PHE A 109 -7.98 8.46 15.75
CA PHE A 109 -8.48 8.93 14.46
C PHE A 109 -7.32 9.29 13.51
N MET A 110 -6.36 10.09 13.98
CA MET A 110 -5.19 10.47 13.20
C MET A 110 -4.31 9.27 12.84
N THR A 111 -4.16 8.31 13.75
CA THR A 111 -3.40 7.08 13.48
C THR A 111 -4.04 6.28 12.36
N TYR A 112 -5.37 6.10 12.37
CA TYR A 112 -6.07 5.38 11.30
C TYR A 112 -5.97 6.10 9.96
N ILE A 113 -6.13 7.43 9.95
CA ILE A 113 -5.95 8.22 8.72
C ILE A 113 -4.54 8.06 8.16
N LEU A 114 -3.52 8.23 9.00
CA LEU A 114 -2.12 8.11 8.57
C LEU A 114 -1.81 6.68 8.09
N PHE A 115 -2.30 5.66 8.79
CA PHE A 115 -2.11 4.27 8.40
C PHE A 115 -2.75 3.95 7.04
N ILE A 116 -4.00 4.37 6.82
CA ILE A 116 -4.70 4.16 5.55
C ILE A 116 -3.99 4.93 4.43
N LEU A 117 -3.62 6.19 4.68
CA LEU A 117 -2.90 7.02 3.71
C LEU A 117 -1.58 6.37 3.29
N VAL A 118 -0.76 5.96 4.26
CA VAL A 118 0.53 5.30 4.03
C VAL A 118 0.34 3.97 3.31
N SER A 119 -0.62 3.14 3.74
CA SER A 119 -0.93 1.86 3.10
C SER A 119 -1.32 2.03 1.63
N ASN A 120 -2.18 3.01 1.34
CA ASN A 120 -2.60 3.33 -0.02
C ASN A 120 -1.43 3.87 -0.86
N TRP A 121 -0.58 4.70 -0.27
CA TRP A 121 0.58 5.26 -0.96
C TRP A 121 1.67 4.23 -1.24
N MET A 122 1.85 3.25 -0.35
CA MET A 122 2.77 2.13 -0.58
C MET A 122 2.35 1.31 -1.80
N GLY A 123 1.04 1.14 -2.03
CA GLY A 123 0.51 0.50 -3.24
C GLY A 123 0.79 1.25 -4.54
N LEU A 124 1.06 2.56 -4.46
CA LEU A 124 1.34 3.43 -5.61
C LEU A 124 2.84 3.50 -5.97
N LEU A 125 3.73 3.08 -5.05
CA LEU A 125 5.18 3.16 -5.27
C LEU A 125 5.68 2.04 -6.20
N PRO A 126 6.32 2.38 -7.34
CA PRO A 126 6.97 1.39 -8.20
C PRO A 126 8.17 0.79 -7.48
N GLY A 127 7.99 -0.40 -6.90
CA GLY A 127 8.97 -1.09 -6.06
C GLY A 127 8.34 -1.90 -4.94
N TRP A 128 7.19 -1.47 -4.42
CA TRP A 128 6.39 -2.27 -3.48
C TRP A 128 5.84 -3.53 -4.16
N ILE A 129 5.42 -3.37 -5.41
CA ILE A 129 5.08 -4.47 -6.33
C ILE A 129 6.25 -5.46 -6.46
N VAL A 130 7.49 -5.00 -6.49
CA VAL A 130 8.66 -5.86 -6.70
C VAL A 130 9.05 -6.62 -5.43
N LEU A 131 8.91 -6.00 -4.24
CA LEU A 131 9.02 -6.71 -2.96
C LEU A 131 7.89 -7.72 -2.76
N ALA A 132 6.70 -7.41 -3.27
CA ALA A 132 5.56 -8.31 -3.26
C ALA A 132 5.70 -9.49 -4.21
N PHE A 133 6.36 -9.29 -5.36
CA PHE A 133 6.75 -10.34 -6.29
C PHE A 133 8.17 -10.84 -5.97
N GLY A 134 8.32 -11.41 -4.76
CA GLY A 134 9.40 -12.37 -4.54
C GLY A 134 9.28 -13.44 -5.61
N LYS A 135 10.25 -13.51 -6.54
CA LYS A 135 10.27 -14.45 -7.67
C LYS A 135 9.75 -15.83 -7.23
N THR A 136 8.57 -16.22 -7.68
CA THR A 136 8.37 -17.19 -8.78
C THR A 136 6.90 -17.59 -8.78
N ASN A 137 6.18 -17.27 -9.86
CA ASN A 137 4.95 -17.98 -10.19
C ASN A 137 5.31 -19.10 -11.19
N PRO A 138 5.74 -20.31 -10.74
CA PRO A 138 5.69 -21.48 -11.61
C PRO A 138 4.24 -22.00 -11.74
N THR A 139 3.26 -21.36 -11.09
CA THR A 139 1.86 -21.83 -10.95
C THR A 139 0.97 -21.53 -12.16
N LEU A 140 1.44 -20.74 -13.14
CA LEU A 140 0.90 -20.79 -14.50
C LEU A 140 1.35 -22.04 -15.27
N ARG A 141 2.04 -23.01 -14.64
CA ARG A 141 2.06 -24.36 -15.19
C ARG A 141 0.73 -25.03 -14.85
N PRO A 142 -0.09 -25.38 -15.85
CA PRO A 142 -1.33 -26.09 -15.59
C PRO A 142 -0.97 -27.55 -15.29
N LYS A 143 -0.45 -27.82 -14.07
CA LYS A 143 -0.04 -29.15 -13.62
C LYS A 143 -1.22 -30.13 -13.72
N LYS A 144 -2.45 -29.66 -13.45
CA LYS A 144 -3.70 -30.42 -13.67
C LYS A 144 -3.99 -30.69 -15.16
N ARG A 145 -3.78 -29.71 -16.07
CA ARG A 145 -3.99 -29.90 -17.53
C ARG A 145 -2.95 -30.87 -18.11
N SER A 146 -1.70 -30.82 -17.66
CA SER A 146 -0.64 -31.72 -18.13
C SER A 146 -0.88 -33.18 -17.75
N LYS A 147 -1.38 -33.47 -16.53
CA LYS A 147 -1.76 -34.83 -16.13
C LYS A 147 -2.95 -35.33 -16.95
N ARG A 148 -3.98 -34.51 -17.12
CA ARG A 148 -5.15 -34.86 -17.96
C ARG A 148 -4.78 -35.10 -19.42
N LEU A 149 -3.91 -34.26 -19.99
CA LEU A 149 -3.40 -34.46 -21.35
C LEU A 149 -2.60 -35.75 -21.47
N LYS A 150 -1.72 -36.06 -20.51
CA LYS A 150 -0.95 -37.31 -20.53
C LYS A 150 -1.85 -38.54 -20.45
N HIS A 151 -2.90 -38.50 -19.62
CA HIS A 151 -3.91 -39.57 -19.59
C HIS A 151 -4.68 -39.66 -20.91
N ALA A 152 -5.17 -38.55 -21.45
CA ALA A 152 -5.90 -38.52 -22.73
C ALA A 152 -5.04 -39.00 -23.91
N LEU A 153 -3.77 -38.61 -23.97
CA LEU A 153 -2.81 -39.07 -24.97
C LEU A 153 -2.52 -40.57 -24.86
N ASN A 154 -2.42 -41.11 -23.64
CA ASN A 154 -2.26 -42.55 -23.45
C ASN A 154 -3.51 -43.34 -23.87
N HIS A 155 -4.71 -42.81 -23.64
CA HIS A 155 -5.94 -43.42 -24.14
C HIS A 155 -6.02 -43.37 -25.67
N SER A 156 -5.68 -42.24 -26.28
CA SER A 156 -5.65 -42.09 -27.75
C SER A 156 -4.62 -43.03 -28.40
N LYS A 157 -3.41 -43.16 -27.86
CA LYS A 157 -2.40 -44.11 -28.38
C LYS A 157 -2.84 -45.57 -28.26
N ARG A 158 -3.56 -45.93 -27.20
CA ARG A 158 -4.13 -47.29 -27.05
C ARG A 158 -5.23 -47.55 -28.07
N GLN A 159 -6.08 -46.57 -28.35
CA GLN A 159 -7.13 -46.69 -29.37
C GLN A 159 -6.56 -46.79 -30.78
N ALA A 160 -5.53 -45.99 -31.11
CA ALA A 160 -4.86 -46.07 -32.40
C ALA A 160 -4.15 -47.42 -32.64
N LYS A 161 -3.64 -48.06 -31.58
CA LYS A 161 -3.03 -49.40 -31.65
C LYS A 161 -4.05 -50.55 -31.79
N LEU A 162 -5.32 -50.30 -31.51
CA LEU A 162 -6.41 -51.28 -31.69
C LEU A 162 -7.09 -51.17 -33.07
N MET A 163 -6.79 -50.11 -33.84
CA MET A 163 -7.41 -49.80 -35.13
C MET A 163 -6.47 -49.99 -36.34
N GLY A 164 -5.26 -50.51 -36.12
CA GLY A 164 -4.30 -50.87 -37.17
C GLY A 164 -3.72 -52.25 -36.91
#